data_AF-A0A0D3ENN2-F1
#
_entry.id   AF-A0A0D3ENN2-F1
#
_cell.length_a   1.000
_cell.length_b   1.000
_cell.length_c   1.000
_cell.angle_alpha   90.00
_cell.angle_beta   90.00
_cell.angle_gamma   90.00
#
_symmetry.space_group_name_H-M   'P 1'
#
loop_
_entity.id
_entity.type
_entity.pdbx_description
1 polymer ?
#
loop_
_entity_poly.entity_id
_entity_poly.type
_entity_poly.pdbx_seq_one_letter_code
_entity_poly.pdbx_strand_id
1 'polypeptide(L)'
;MASSASLQRFLPPYPHAAASRCRPPGVRARPVQSSTVSAPSSSTPTANEAMSAERLEPRVEQREGRYWVLKEKYRTGLNPQEKVKLGKEPMSLFMEGGIKELAKMPMEEIEADKLSKEDIDVRLKWLGLFHRRKHQYGRFMMRLKLPNGVTTSEQTRYLASVIEAYGKEGCADVTTRQNWQIRGVTLPDVPAILDGLNAVGLTSLQSGMDNVRNPVGNPLAGIDPDEIGMEAFRSEVEKRMPNGVLERAAPDDLIDKKWQRRDYLGVHPQKQEGMSYVGLHVPVGRVQAADMFELARLADEYGSGELRLTVEQNIVIPNVKNEKVEALLAEPLLQKFSPQPSLLLKGLVACTGNQFCGQAIIETKQRALLVTSQVEKLVSVPRAVRMHWTGCPNSCGQVQVADIGFMGCLTKDSTGKIVEAADIFVGGRVGSDSHLAGAYKKSVPCDELAPIVADILVERFGAVRREREEDEE
;
A
#
# COMPACT_ATOMS: atom_id res chain seq x y z
N MET A 1 -3.13 -31.07 36.65
CA MET A 1 -3.90 -31.95 35.74
C MET A 1 -4.59 -31.06 34.73
N ALA A 2 -4.65 -31.45 33.44
CA ALA A 2 -5.38 -30.79 32.35
C ALA A 2 -4.98 -29.31 32.03
N SER A 3 -4.98 -28.84 30.78
CA SER A 3 -4.95 -29.57 29.50
C SER A 3 -4.25 -28.72 28.42
N SER A 4 -3.63 -29.38 27.44
CA SER A 4 -3.10 -28.75 26.23
C SER A 4 -4.15 -28.85 25.11
N ALA A 5 -4.68 -27.72 24.62
CA ALA A 5 -5.61 -27.69 23.49
C ALA A 5 -5.74 -26.31 22.82
N SER A 6 -4.98 -26.05 21.73
CA SER A 6 -5.32 -25.00 20.74
C SER A 6 -4.57 -25.11 19.40
N LEU A 7 -3.37 -25.72 19.37
CA LEU A 7 -2.39 -25.63 18.27
C LEU A 7 -2.68 -26.41 16.96
N GLN A 8 -3.92 -26.86 16.72
CA GLN A 8 -4.17 -27.99 15.79
C GLN A 8 -5.14 -27.69 14.63
N ARG A 9 -5.11 -26.49 14.04
CA ARG A 9 -6.20 -25.99 13.17
C ARG A 9 -5.86 -25.42 11.77
N PHE A 10 -4.66 -25.63 11.24
CA PHE A 10 -4.19 -24.94 10.01
C PHE A 10 -3.62 -25.90 8.94
N LEU A 11 -4.48 -26.40 8.03
CA LEU A 11 -4.22 -27.14 6.76
C LEU A 11 -5.55 -27.17 5.91
N PRO A 12 -5.56 -27.04 4.55
CA PRO A 12 -6.76 -26.67 3.72
C PRO A 12 -7.28 -27.75 2.71
N PRO A 13 -8.44 -27.56 2.01
CA PRO A 13 -8.45 -27.34 0.52
C PRO A 13 -9.64 -26.51 -0.16
N TYR A 14 -9.66 -26.30 -1.51
CA TYR A 14 -10.49 -25.37 -2.35
C TYR A 14 -11.35 -26.00 -3.49
N PRO A 15 -12.07 -25.28 -4.40
CA PRO A 15 -11.57 -24.42 -5.54
C PRO A 15 -12.39 -23.10 -5.75
N HIS A 16 -12.44 -22.28 -6.83
CA HIS A 16 -11.81 -22.15 -8.17
C HIS A 16 -11.74 -20.63 -8.64
N ALA A 17 -11.24 -20.34 -9.86
CA ALA A 17 -11.14 -18.99 -10.50
C ALA A 17 -11.68 -18.98 -11.97
N ALA A 18 -11.55 -18.00 -12.91
CA ALA A 18 -10.85 -16.69 -13.01
C ALA A 18 -11.38 -15.78 -14.18
N ALA A 19 -11.17 -14.45 -14.09
CA ALA A 19 -10.70 -13.49 -15.16
C ALA A 19 -11.47 -13.19 -16.49
N SER A 20 -11.35 -11.93 -17.01
CA SER A 20 -10.55 -11.58 -18.24
C SER A 20 -11.04 -10.46 -19.24
N ARG A 21 -10.59 -9.18 -19.05
CA ARG A 21 -9.97 -8.20 -20.03
C ARG A 21 -10.71 -6.99 -20.77
N CYS A 22 -10.19 -6.40 -21.93
CA CYS A 22 -10.19 -4.94 -22.37
C CYS A 22 -10.34 -4.54 -23.92
N ARG A 23 -10.78 -3.31 -24.33
CA ARG A 23 -11.63 -2.86 -25.53
C ARG A 23 -11.08 -2.22 -26.87
N PRO A 24 -11.87 -2.23 -28.02
CA PRO A 24 -12.17 -1.20 -29.12
C PRO A 24 -13.60 -0.63 -29.33
N PRO A 25 -13.88 0.30 -30.30
CA PRO A 25 -13.09 1.42 -30.86
C PRO A 25 -13.82 2.80 -30.93
N GLY A 26 -13.06 3.89 -31.05
CA GLY A 26 -13.55 5.28 -30.92
C GLY A 26 -14.06 6.04 -32.16
N VAL A 27 -14.30 7.35 -31.96
CA VAL A 27 -14.82 8.33 -32.94
C VAL A 27 -14.10 9.69 -32.78
N ARG A 28 -14.01 10.50 -33.86
CA ARG A 28 -13.37 11.83 -33.91
C ARG A 28 -14.27 12.96 -33.35
N ALA A 29 -13.66 14.03 -32.81
CA ALA A 29 -14.33 15.31 -32.51
C ALA A 29 -13.47 16.54 -32.88
N ARG A 30 -14.09 17.73 -32.93
CA ARG A 30 -13.54 19.00 -33.46
C ARG A 30 -12.84 19.88 -32.40
N PRO A 31 -12.00 20.85 -32.80
CA PRO A 31 -11.26 21.71 -31.87
C PRO A 31 -12.17 22.70 -31.11
N VAL A 32 -11.76 23.01 -29.88
CA VAL A 32 -12.38 24.03 -29.00
C VAL A 32 -11.40 25.19 -28.83
N GLN A 33 -11.91 26.41 -28.77
CA GLN A 33 -11.11 27.64 -28.70
C GLN A 33 -10.29 27.71 -27.41
N SER A 34 -9.01 28.09 -27.54
CA SER A 34 -8.12 28.31 -26.40
C SER A 34 -8.41 29.66 -25.74
N SER A 35 -9.07 29.65 -24.59
CA SER A 35 -8.94 30.75 -23.64
C SER A 35 -7.51 30.72 -23.11
N THR A 36 -6.68 31.67 -23.55
CA THR A 36 -5.30 31.83 -23.07
C THR A 36 -5.33 32.33 -21.63
N VAL A 37 -5.39 31.38 -20.69
CA VAL A 37 -4.95 31.63 -19.31
C VAL A 37 -3.46 31.91 -19.41
N SER A 38 -3.09 33.19 -19.36
CA SER A 38 -1.70 33.61 -19.27
C SER A 38 -1.04 32.86 -18.12
N ALA A 39 0.04 32.13 -18.40
CA ALA A 39 0.85 31.56 -17.34
C ALA A 39 1.27 32.71 -16.40
N PRO A 40 1.23 32.53 -15.05
CA PRO A 40 1.84 33.49 -14.16
C PRO A 40 3.29 33.67 -14.62
N SER A 41 3.69 34.91 -14.86
CA SER A 41 4.98 35.20 -15.51
C SER A 41 6.09 34.51 -14.73
N SER A 42 6.75 33.54 -15.38
CA SER A 42 7.87 32.82 -14.79
C SER A 42 9.06 33.75 -14.69
N SER A 43 9.08 34.55 -13.63
CA SER A 43 10.30 35.14 -13.11
C SER A 43 11.26 33.98 -12.83
N THR A 44 12.22 33.80 -13.72
CA THR A 44 13.38 32.95 -13.47
C THR A 44 13.93 33.39 -12.11
N PRO A 45 13.95 32.53 -11.07
CA PRO A 45 14.37 32.94 -9.76
C PRO A 45 15.82 33.41 -9.87
N THR A 46 16.05 34.69 -9.57
CA THR A 46 17.37 35.29 -9.63
C THR A 46 18.28 34.58 -8.66
N ALA A 47 19.25 33.82 -9.19
CA ALA A 47 20.29 33.24 -8.36
C ALA A 47 21.03 34.37 -7.62
N ASN A 48 21.34 34.14 -6.35
CA ASN A 48 21.93 35.09 -5.40
C ASN A 48 20.97 36.14 -4.78
N GLU A 49 19.90 35.69 -4.12
CA GLU A 49 19.83 36.07 -2.69
C GLU A 49 20.63 35.04 -1.89
N ALA A 50 21.65 35.50 -1.15
CA ALA A 50 22.40 34.63 -0.25
C ALA A 50 21.52 34.28 0.95
N MET A 51 21.23 32.99 1.17
CA MET A 51 20.45 32.55 2.33
C MET A 51 21.12 33.02 3.63
N SER A 52 20.40 33.80 4.44
CA SER A 52 20.95 34.34 5.69
C SER A 52 21.40 33.22 6.63
N ALA A 53 22.45 33.47 7.42
CA ALA A 53 22.95 32.49 8.39
C ALA A 53 21.86 32.06 9.40
N GLU A 54 20.97 33.00 9.77
CA GLU A 54 19.78 32.76 10.60
C GLU A 54 18.82 31.73 10.00
N ARG A 55 18.70 31.68 8.66
CA ARG A 55 17.85 30.70 7.97
C ARG A 55 18.44 29.29 8.03
N LEU A 56 19.74 29.15 8.26
CA LEU A 56 20.46 27.88 8.37
C LEU A 56 20.51 27.34 9.82
N GLU A 57 20.11 28.14 10.83
CA GLU A 57 20.15 27.68 12.23
C GLU A 57 19.26 26.45 12.46
N PRO A 58 19.76 25.38 13.12
CA PRO A 58 18.94 24.24 13.55
C PRO A 58 17.76 24.70 14.42
N ARG A 59 16.54 24.39 13.98
CA ARG A 59 15.30 24.84 14.65
C ARG A 59 14.84 23.95 15.80
N VAL A 60 15.42 22.76 15.91
CA VAL A 60 15.18 21.81 17.01
C VAL A 60 16.40 21.72 17.90
N GLU A 61 16.18 21.26 19.14
CA GLU A 61 17.20 21.00 20.14
C GLU A 61 16.88 19.70 20.90
N GLN A 62 17.90 19.06 21.47
CA GLN A 62 17.75 17.79 22.17
C GLN A 62 17.40 18.05 23.65
N ARG A 63 16.16 17.71 24.04
CA ARG A 63 15.68 17.79 25.42
C ARG A 63 16.02 16.50 26.18
N GLU A 64 16.57 16.66 27.38
CA GLU A 64 16.88 15.58 28.33
C GLU A 64 17.74 14.45 27.75
N GLY A 65 18.50 14.71 26.67
CA GLY A 65 19.25 13.69 25.93
C GLY A 65 18.39 12.69 25.14
N ARG A 66 17.06 12.74 25.22
CA ARG A 66 16.16 11.67 24.73
C ARG A 66 15.28 12.08 23.56
N TYR A 67 14.83 13.34 23.50
CA TYR A 67 13.83 13.79 22.53
C TYR A 67 14.28 15.05 21.77
N TRP A 68 13.76 15.26 20.57
CA TRP A 68 14.05 16.44 19.75
C TRP A 68 12.84 17.37 19.71
N VAL A 69 12.95 18.54 20.32
CA VAL A 69 11.86 19.52 20.46
C VAL A 69 12.17 20.79 19.68
N LEU A 70 11.13 21.50 19.23
CA LEU A 70 11.31 22.78 18.53
C LEU A 70 11.74 23.87 19.53
N LYS A 71 12.82 24.59 19.23
CA LYS A 71 13.30 25.73 20.03
C LYS A 71 12.20 26.78 20.18
N GLU A 72 12.13 27.41 21.35
CA GLU A 72 11.04 28.33 21.71
C GLU A 72 10.83 29.46 20.68
N LYS A 73 11.91 30.10 20.21
CA LYS A 73 11.85 31.18 19.21
C LYS A 73 11.25 30.80 17.84
N TYR A 74 11.06 29.52 17.55
CA TYR A 74 10.40 29.05 16.32
C TYR A 74 8.97 28.54 16.55
N ARG A 75 8.38 28.71 17.75
CA ARG A 75 7.03 28.22 18.09
C ARG A 75 5.88 29.13 17.64
N THR A 76 6.19 30.29 17.04
CA THR A 76 5.20 31.20 16.45
C THR A 76 4.64 30.65 15.14
N GLY A 77 3.33 30.81 14.90
CA GLY A 77 2.70 30.44 13.62
C GLY A 77 2.51 28.94 13.37
N LEU A 78 2.75 28.08 14.37
CA LEU A 78 2.70 26.63 14.20
C LEU A 78 1.32 26.08 13.80
N ASN A 79 1.35 25.08 12.91
CA ASN A 79 0.19 24.26 12.57
C ASN A 79 -0.30 23.42 13.78
N PRO A 80 -1.52 22.84 13.74
CA PRO A 80 -2.05 22.06 14.85
C PRO A 80 -1.20 20.85 15.23
N GLN A 81 -0.57 20.18 14.27
CA GLN A 81 0.20 18.94 14.48
C GLN A 81 1.51 19.20 15.24
N GLU A 82 2.20 20.31 14.95
CA GLU A 82 3.35 20.77 15.75
C GLU A 82 2.94 21.12 17.19
N LYS A 83 1.78 21.73 17.38
CA LYS A 83 1.23 22.02 18.73
C LYS A 83 0.92 20.75 19.52
N VAL A 84 0.40 19.70 18.88
CA VAL A 84 0.20 18.37 19.50
C VAL A 84 1.52 17.79 20.00
N LYS A 85 2.58 17.83 19.19
CA LYS A 85 3.92 17.32 19.56
C LYS A 85 4.56 18.11 20.71
N LEU A 86 4.39 19.44 20.72
CA LEU A 86 4.88 20.30 21.80
C LEU A 86 4.10 20.14 23.11
N GLY A 87 2.81 19.82 23.06
CA GLY A 87 1.98 19.61 24.26
C GLY A 87 2.35 18.33 25.04
N LYS A 88 2.76 17.27 24.34
CA LYS A 88 3.29 16.02 24.90
C LYS A 88 4.06 15.27 23.81
N GLU A 89 5.26 14.80 24.15
CA GLU A 89 6.12 14.03 23.24
C GLU A 89 5.48 12.68 22.88
N PRO A 90 5.17 12.40 21.60
CA PRO A 90 4.52 11.15 21.20
C PRO A 90 5.26 9.87 21.57
N MET A 91 6.60 9.87 21.57
CA MET A 91 7.41 8.70 21.90
C MET A 91 7.34 8.31 23.38
N SER A 92 6.97 9.22 24.29
CA SER A 92 6.77 8.91 25.72
C SER A 92 5.76 7.78 25.96
N LEU A 93 4.73 7.67 25.11
CA LEU A 93 3.74 6.61 25.16
C LEU A 93 4.36 5.21 25.04
N PHE A 94 5.50 5.07 24.35
CA PHE A 94 6.26 3.82 24.30
C PHE A 94 7.45 3.83 25.27
N MET A 95 8.34 4.81 25.15
CA MET A 95 9.64 4.84 25.83
C MET A 95 9.55 5.05 27.35
N GLU A 96 8.43 5.60 27.83
CA GLU A 96 8.16 5.81 29.26
C GLU A 96 6.94 4.98 29.72
N GLY A 97 6.49 4.01 28.89
CA GLY A 97 5.40 3.10 29.21
C GLY A 97 4.01 3.75 29.25
N GLY A 98 3.85 5.01 28.85
CA GLY A 98 2.59 5.77 28.98
C GLY A 98 1.36 5.14 28.30
N ILE A 99 1.57 4.23 27.33
CA ILE A 99 0.51 3.41 26.73
C ILE A 99 -0.17 2.49 27.76
N LYS A 100 0.53 2.04 28.80
CA LYS A 100 0.00 1.09 29.80
C LYS A 100 -1.09 1.72 30.66
N GLU A 101 -1.02 3.03 30.91
CA GLU A 101 -2.08 3.76 31.62
C GLU A 101 -3.16 4.25 30.66
N LEU A 102 -2.78 4.74 29.47
CA LEU A 102 -3.72 5.12 28.41
C LEU A 102 -4.64 3.95 27.99
N ALA A 103 -4.14 2.72 28.03
CA ALA A 103 -4.92 1.51 27.71
C ALA A 103 -5.95 1.11 28.80
N LYS A 104 -5.88 1.67 30.01
CA LYS A 104 -6.84 1.40 31.10
C LYS A 104 -8.00 2.39 31.14
N MET A 105 -7.83 3.58 30.57
CA MET A 105 -8.84 4.65 30.64
C MET A 105 -10.05 4.34 29.72
N PRO A 106 -11.29 4.58 30.18
CA PRO A 106 -12.48 4.54 29.32
C PRO A 106 -12.38 5.50 28.13
N MET A 107 -13.02 5.17 27.02
CA MET A 107 -13.01 6.00 25.82
C MET A 107 -13.68 7.36 26.08
N GLU A 108 -14.69 7.37 26.94
CA GLU A 108 -15.47 8.54 27.35
C GLU A 108 -14.60 9.55 28.13
N GLU A 109 -13.70 9.06 29.00
CA GLU A 109 -12.74 9.86 29.75
C GLU A 109 -11.65 10.43 28.83
N ILE A 110 -11.08 9.55 27.97
CA ILE A 110 -10.11 9.93 26.93
C ILE A 110 -10.67 10.98 25.97
N GLU A 111 -11.98 11.01 25.76
CA GLU A 111 -12.62 11.96 24.85
C GLU A 111 -13.09 13.26 25.49
N ALA A 112 -13.15 13.32 26.83
CA ALA A 112 -13.47 14.52 27.60
C ALA A 112 -12.23 15.42 27.79
N ASP A 113 -11.06 14.82 28.05
CA ASP A 113 -9.79 15.56 28.05
C ASP A 113 -9.23 15.73 26.63
N LYS A 114 -8.63 16.89 26.37
CA LYS A 114 -7.97 17.20 25.11
C LYS A 114 -6.66 16.42 24.92
N LEU A 115 -5.85 16.26 25.96
CA LEU A 115 -4.49 15.74 25.82
C LEU A 115 -4.48 14.24 25.46
N SER A 116 -5.32 13.46 26.13
CA SER A 116 -5.56 12.03 25.88
C SER A 116 -6.34 11.79 24.56
N LYS A 117 -7.28 12.67 24.20
CA LYS A 117 -7.90 12.64 22.86
C LYS A 117 -6.87 12.85 21.74
N GLU A 118 -5.95 13.78 21.92
CA GLU A 118 -4.78 13.96 21.03
C GLU A 118 -3.83 12.75 21.06
N ASP A 119 -3.71 12.02 22.18
CA ASP A 119 -2.95 10.78 22.22
C ASP A 119 -3.57 9.73 21.29
N ILE A 120 -4.86 9.40 21.43
CA ILE A 120 -5.49 8.35 20.62
C ILE A 120 -5.64 8.71 19.14
N ASP A 121 -5.98 9.97 18.84
CA ASP A 121 -6.25 10.40 17.47
C ASP A 121 -4.98 10.83 16.73
N VAL A 122 -3.87 11.16 17.41
CA VAL A 122 -2.64 11.67 16.80
C VAL A 122 -1.37 10.98 17.30
N ARG A 123 -1.05 11.01 18.60
CA ARG A 123 0.27 10.56 19.10
C ARG A 123 0.49 9.05 18.98
N LEU A 124 -0.56 8.22 19.12
CA LEU A 124 -0.52 6.77 18.91
C LEU A 124 -0.02 6.34 17.51
N LYS A 125 -0.01 7.25 16.53
CA LYS A 125 0.55 6.97 15.19
C LYS A 125 2.09 6.84 15.20
N TRP A 126 2.77 7.35 16.25
CA TRP A 126 4.17 7.04 16.55
C TRP A 126 4.36 5.63 17.11
N LEU A 127 3.31 5.01 17.65
CA LEU A 127 3.25 3.57 18.00
C LEU A 127 2.61 2.75 16.86
N GLY A 128 2.44 3.35 15.67
CA GLY A 128 1.85 2.72 14.49
C GLY A 128 0.35 2.45 14.59
N LEU A 129 -0.34 3.01 15.57
CA LEU A 129 -1.78 2.84 15.83
C LEU A 129 -2.58 4.03 15.28
N PHE A 130 -3.69 3.72 14.62
CA PHE A 130 -4.52 4.69 13.91
C PHE A 130 -5.99 4.49 14.29
N HIS A 131 -6.51 5.27 15.25
CA HIS A 131 -7.94 5.24 15.60
C HIS A 131 -8.81 5.44 14.34
N ARG A 132 -9.86 4.63 14.19
CA ARG A 132 -10.76 4.60 13.03
C ARG A 132 -12.07 5.38 13.23
N ARG A 133 -12.19 6.15 14.32
CA ARG A 133 -13.20 7.16 14.70
C ARG A 133 -14.49 7.22 13.87
N LYS A 134 -14.40 7.66 12.60
CA LYS A 134 -15.56 7.90 11.71
C LYS A 134 -16.24 6.63 11.16
N HIS A 135 -15.51 5.54 10.93
CA HIS A 135 -16.03 4.34 10.24
C HIS A 135 -15.91 3.05 11.06
N GLN A 136 -15.06 3.03 12.09
CA GLN A 136 -14.92 1.89 13.00
C GLN A 136 -14.56 2.44 14.39
N TYR A 137 -15.52 3.07 15.07
CA TYR A 137 -15.31 3.80 16.32
C TYR A 137 -14.69 2.90 17.42
N GLY A 138 -13.77 3.45 18.21
CA GLY A 138 -13.05 2.71 19.26
C GLY A 138 -12.05 1.66 18.75
N ARG A 139 -12.00 1.37 17.44
CA ARG A 139 -11.08 0.40 16.84
C ARG A 139 -9.89 1.09 16.19
N PHE A 140 -8.76 0.39 16.17
CA PHE A 140 -7.50 0.86 15.62
C PHE A 140 -7.09 -0.01 14.43
N MET A 141 -6.53 0.65 13.41
CA MET A 141 -5.62 -0.03 12.49
C MET A 141 -4.21 0.08 13.07
N MET A 142 -3.46 -1.02 13.06
CA MET A 142 -2.05 -1.04 13.45
C MET A 142 -1.20 -1.32 12.22
N ARG A 143 -0.09 -0.60 12.04
CA ARG A 143 0.84 -0.71 10.91
C ARG A 143 2.25 -0.96 11.40
N LEU A 144 2.93 -1.92 10.77
CA LEU A 144 4.28 -2.34 11.14
C LEU A 144 5.38 -1.43 10.56
N LYS A 145 6.63 -1.70 10.94
CA LYS A 145 7.79 -1.63 10.06
C LYS A 145 8.08 -3.04 9.56
N LEU A 146 8.29 -3.17 8.26
CA LEU A 146 8.58 -4.43 7.57
C LEU A 146 9.56 -4.14 6.42
N PRO A 147 10.86 -3.91 6.72
CA PRO A 147 11.85 -3.51 5.72
C PRO A 147 11.94 -4.52 4.57
N ASN A 148 12.00 -4.03 3.33
CA ASN A 148 11.98 -4.85 2.11
C ASN A 148 10.74 -5.77 1.97
N GLY A 149 9.72 -5.59 2.81
CA GLY A 149 8.48 -6.36 2.82
C GLY A 149 8.59 -7.82 3.25
N VAL A 150 9.71 -8.25 3.83
CA VAL A 150 9.93 -9.64 4.26
C VAL A 150 9.28 -9.90 5.62
N THR A 151 8.56 -11.01 5.76
CA THR A 151 7.93 -11.48 7.00
C THR A 151 8.05 -13.00 7.10
N THR A 152 8.07 -13.56 8.31
CA THR A 152 8.05 -15.02 8.50
C THR A 152 6.62 -15.58 8.59
N SER A 153 6.51 -16.90 8.47
CA SER A 153 5.30 -17.67 8.75
C SER A 153 4.84 -17.48 10.19
N GLU A 154 5.73 -17.60 11.18
CA GLU A 154 5.46 -17.32 12.60
C GLU A 154 4.87 -15.92 12.81
N GLN A 155 5.51 -14.89 12.26
CA GLN A 155 5.01 -13.51 12.29
C GLN A 155 3.62 -13.38 11.65
N THR A 156 3.41 -14.08 10.53
CA THR A 156 2.12 -14.08 9.82
C THR A 156 1.03 -14.79 10.63
N ARG A 157 1.34 -15.91 11.31
CA ARG A 157 0.43 -16.62 12.24
C ARG A 157 0.11 -15.77 13.47
N TYR A 158 1.09 -15.05 14.03
CA TYR A 158 0.86 -14.11 15.13
C TYR A 158 -0.11 -13.01 14.71
N LEU A 159 0.16 -12.30 13.59
CA LEU A 159 -0.73 -11.26 13.07
C LEU A 159 -2.13 -11.79 12.74
N ALA A 160 -2.24 -13.03 12.25
CA ALA A 160 -3.51 -13.72 12.01
C ALA A 160 -4.32 -13.93 13.30
N SER A 161 -3.70 -14.43 14.37
CA SER A 161 -4.38 -14.63 15.67
C SER A 161 -4.87 -13.31 16.30
N VAL A 162 -4.10 -12.21 16.14
CA VAL A 162 -4.51 -10.88 16.61
C VAL A 162 -5.76 -10.39 15.88
N ILE A 163 -5.89 -10.61 14.56
CA ILE A 163 -7.13 -10.22 13.85
C ILE A 163 -8.29 -11.22 14.04
N GLU A 164 -8.00 -12.50 14.30
CA GLU A 164 -9.02 -13.52 14.57
C GLU A 164 -9.84 -13.18 15.83
N ALA A 165 -9.18 -12.69 16.88
CA ALA A 165 -9.81 -12.25 18.13
C ALA A 165 -10.90 -11.16 17.95
N TYR A 166 -10.92 -10.45 16.83
CA TYR A 166 -11.90 -9.40 16.54
C TYR A 166 -13.00 -9.82 15.54
N GLY A 167 -12.96 -11.06 15.04
CA GLY A 167 -13.98 -11.63 14.15
C GLY A 167 -14.29 -10.73 12.95
N LYS A 168 -15.55 -10.27 12.81
CA LYS A 168 -15.99 -9.40 11.71
C LYS A 168 -15.30 -8.02 11.67
N GLU A 169 -14.76 -7.55 12.79
CA GLU A 169 -14.01 -6.28 12.88
C GLU A 169 -12.54 -6.46 12.46
N GLY A 170 -12.08 -7.71 12.38
CA GLY A 170 -10.71 -8.12 12.07
C GLY A 170 -10.49 -8.43 10.59
N CYS A 171 -9.45 -7.84 10.02
CA CYS A 171 -8.85 -8.22 8.75
C CYS A 171 -7.45 -7.61 8.65
N ALA A 172 -6.66 -8.03 7.66
CA ALA A 172 -5.40 -7.39 7.32
C ALA A 172 -5.36 -6.91 5.87
N ASP A 173 -4.48 -5.95 5.61
CA ASP A 173 -4.22 -5.39 4.29
C ASP A 173 -2.71 -5.31 4.01
N VAL A 174 -2.29 -5.84 2.86
CA VAL A 174 -1.00 -5.48 2.24
C VAL A 174 -1.11 -4.06 1.67
N THR A 175 -0.05 -3.27 1.82
CA THR A 175 -0.03 -1.84 1.47
C THR A 175 0.91 -1.50 0.32
N THR A 176 0.70 -0.33 -0.28
CA THR A 176 1.54 0.31 -1.31
C THR A 176 2.98 0.68 -0.87
N ARG A 177 3.43 0.15 0.27
CA ARG A 177 4.83 0.18 0.73
C ARG A 177 5.28 -1.20 1.25
N GLN A 178 4.77 -2.28 0.65
CA GLN A 178 5.08 -3.68 0.97
C GLN A 178 5.10 -3.95 2.48
N ASN A 179 3.98 -3.69 3.14
CA ASN A 179 3.88 -3.71 4.60
C ASN A 179 2.48 -4.07 5.05
N TRP A 180 2.36 -4.76 6.19
CA TRP A 180 1.10 -5.13 6.81
C TRP A 180 0.38 -3.95 7.48
N GLN A 181 -0.95 -3.97 7.41
CA GLN A 181 -1.85 -3.33 8.36
C GLN A 181 -2.83 -4.36 8.91
N ILE A 182 -2.97 -4.45 10.23
CA ILE A 182 -4.04 -5.23 10.90
C ILE A 182 -5.15 -4.30 11.40
N ARG A 183 -6.38 -4.82 11.55
CA ARG A 183 -7.59 -4.07 11.95
C ARG A 183 -8.35 -4.78 13.07
N GLY A 184 -9.25 -4.05 13.72
CA GLY A 184 -10.10 -4.56 14.81
C GLY A 184 -9.55 -4.32 16.22
N VAL A 185 -8.26 -3.98 16.34
CA VAL A 185 -7.54 -3.74 17.61
C VAL A 185 -8.31 -2.77 18.52
N THR A 186 -8.51 -3.13 19.80
CA THR A 186 -9.01 -2.19 20.83
C THR A 186 -7.84 -1.56 21.61
N LEU A 187 -8.10 -0.45 22.31
CA LEU A 187 -7.06 0.24 23.07
C LEU A 187 -6.52 -0.58 24.27
N PRO A 188 -7.37 -1.28 25.07
CA PRO A 188 -6.89 -2.19 26.12
C PRO A 188 -5.93 -3.30 25.66
N ASP A 189 -6.10 -3.81 24.44
CA ASP A 189 -5.27 -4.92 23.92
C ASP A 189 -3.85 -4.46 23.51
N VAL A 190 -3.65 -3.15 23.31
CA VAL A 190 -2.42 -2.59 22.72
C VAL A 190 -1.13 -3.01 23.44
N PRO A 191 -1.03 -2.97 24.80
CA PRO A 191 0.21 -3.38 25.48
C PRO A 191 0.59 -4.84 25.18
N ALA A 192 -0.37 -5.77 25.23
CA ALA A 192 -0.14 -7.18 24.94
C ALA A 192 0.21 -7.42 23.46
N ILE A 193 -0.37 -6.63 22.54
CA ILE A 193 -0.02 -6.70 21.11
C ILE A 193 1.39 -6.15 20.85
N LEU A 194 1.83 -5.10 21.55
CA LEU A 194 3.18 -4.58 21.44
C LEU A 194 4.22 -5.58 21.97
N ASP A 195 3.95 -6.19 23.14
CA ASP A 195 4.84 -7.21 23.73
C ASP A 195 4.90 -8.47 22.83
N GLY A 196 3.77 -8.91 22.27
CA GLY A 196 3.69 -10.04 21.34
C GLY A 196 4.33 -9.79 19.97
N LEU A 197 4.19 -8.59 19.41
CA LEU A 197 4.94 -8.18 18.20
C LEU A 197 6.44 -8.27 18.44
N ASN A 198 6.92 -7.75 19.57
CA ASN A 198 8.34 -7.79 19.93
C ASN A 198 8.86 -9.23 20.11
N ALA A 199 8.05 -10.13 20.68
CA ALA A 199 8.39 -11.55 20.82
C ALA A 199 8.64 -12.25 19.47
N VAL A 200 7.90 -11.91 18.40
CA VAL A 200 8.12 -12.43 17.04
C VAL A 200 9.04 -11.53 16.18
N GLY A 201 9.80 -10.62 16.79
CA GLY A 201 10.76 -9.75 16.10
C GLY A 201 10.15 -8.64 15.21
N LEU A 202 8.86 -8.32 15.40
CA LEU A 202 8.17 -7.22 14.71
C LEU A 202 8.12 -5.94 15.54
N THR A 203 7.89 -4.81 14.88
CA THR A 203 7.60 -3.53 15.54
C THR A 203 6.59 -2.70 14.74
N SER A 204 5.77 -1.91 15.43
CA SER A 204 4.86 -0.93 14.83
C SER A 204 5.41 0.51 14.84
N LEU A 205 6.57 0.72 15.46
CA LEU A 205 7.06 2.05 15.80
C LEU A 205 7.22 2.96 14.57
N GLN A 206 6.81 4.21 14.76
CA GLN A 206 7.04 5.34 13.86
C GLN A 206 6.53 5.10 12.43
N SER A 207 5.44 4.35 12.25
CA SER A 207 4.89 3.97 10.93
C SER A 207 3.82 4.94 10.40
N GLY A 208 3.38 5.90 11.21
CA GLY A 208 2.48 7.01 10.88
C GLY A 208 3.15 8.40 10.91
N MET A 209 2.32 9.44 10.94
CA MET A 209 2.66 10.87 11.19
C MET A 209 4.04 11.32 10.69
N ASP A 210 4.78 12.09 11.49
CA ASP A 210 5.95 12.85 11.08
C ASP A 210 7.21 12.00 11.26
N ASN A 211 7.17 10.80 10.70
CA ASN A 211 8.19 9.76 10.84
C ASN A 211 8.64 9.18 9.51
N VAL A 212 9.83 8.59 9.50
CA VAL A 212 10.32 7.71 8.42
C VAL A 212 9.38 6.51 8.29
N ARG A 213 8.74 6.41 7.12
CA ARG A 213 7.76 5.37 6.78
C ARG A 213 8.46 4.03 6.49
N ASN A 214 7.74 3.02 6.02
CA ASN A 214 8.36 1.72 5.74
C ASN A 214 9.48 1.83 4.69
N PRO A 215 10.70 1.30 4.94
CA PRO A 215 11.73 1.14 3.93
C PRO A 215 11.26 0.14 2.87
N VAL A 216 11.26 0.57 1.61
CA VAL A 216 10.86 -0.25 0.45
C VAL A 216 12.12 -0.59 -0.35
N GLY A 217 12.23 -1.83 -0.82
CA GLY A 217 13.33 -2.31 -1.66
C GLY A 217 12.85 -3.32 -2.70
N ASN A 218 13.74 -4.18 -3.19
CA ASN A 218 13.42 -5.18 -4.20
C ASN A 218 12.70 -6.39 -3.55
N PRO A 219 11.43 -6.71 -3.91
CA PRO A 219 10.79 -7.93 -3.43
C PRO A 219 11.52 -9.21 -3.84
N LEU A 220 12.36 -9.16 -4.89
CA LEU A 220 13.17 -10.27 -5.37
C LEU A 220 14.64 -10.23 -4.89
N ALA A 221 14.96 -9.40 -3.88
CA ALA A 221 16.30 -9.29 -3.32
C ALA A 221 16.88 -10.65 -2.86
N GLY A 222 18.11 -10.95 -3.22
CA GLY A 222 18.80 -12.19 -2.85
C GLY A 222 18.37 -13.45 -3.62
N ILE A 223 17.36 -13.39 -4.49
CA ILE A 223 16.80 -14.56 -5.20
C ILE A 223 16.74 -14.40 -6.73
N ASP A 224 16.77 -13.17 -7.22
CA ASP A 224 16.67 -12.81 -8.64
C ASP A 224 18.02 -12.95 -9.37
N PRO A 225 18.10 -13.68 -10.50
CA PRO A 225 19.31 -13.71 -11.32
C PRO A 225 19.75 -12.34 -11.86
N ASP A 226 18.79 -11.44 -12.09
CA ASP A 226 19.01 -10.13 -12.71
C ASP A 226 19.22 -8.99 -11.69
N GLU A 227 19.40 -9.29 -10.39
CA GLU A 227 19.57 -8.23 -9.40
C GLU A 227 20.96 -7.57 -9.45
N ILE A 228 21.00 -6.25 -9.27
CA ILE A 228 22.22 -5.52 -8.93
C ILE A 228 22.81 -6.03 -7.59
N GLY A 229 21.94 -6.42 -6.65
CA GLY A 229 22.32 -6.93 -5.34
C GLY A 229 22.78 -5.85 -4.36
N MET A 230 22.74 -6.18 -3.06
CA MET A 230 23.08 -5.21 -2.00
C MET A 230 24.55 -4.79 -2.01
N GLU A 231 25.49 -5.68 -2.32
CA GLU A 231 26.93 -5.34 -2.28
C GLU A 231 27.34 -4.39 -3.42
N ALA A 232 26.79 -4.56 -4.63
CA ALA A 232 27.04 -3.58 -5.70
C ALA A 232 26.36 -2.24 -5.38
N PHE A 233 25.11 -2.24 -4.90
CA PHE A 233 24.44 -1.00 -4.46
C PHE A 233 25.24 -0.29 -3.35
N ARG A 234 25.72 -1.04 -2.35
CA ARG A 234 26.57 -0.54 -1.27
C ARG A 234 27.88 0.03 -1.81
N SER A 235 28.59 -0.70 -2.67
CA SER A 235 29.84 -0.25 -3.31
C SER A 235 29.63 1.05 -4.09
N GLU A 236 28.53 1.16 -4.83
CA GLU A 236 28.18 2.37 -5.57
C GLU A 236 27.77 3.55 -4.66
N VAL A 237 27.16 3.29 -3.51
CA VAL A 237 26.91 4.32 -2.48
C VAL A 237 28.22 4.76 -1.82
N GLU A 238 29.08 3.85 -1.40
CA GLU A 238 30.37 4.17 -0.76
C GLU A 238 31.30 4.94 -1.70
N LYS A 239 31.34 4.59 -3.01
CA LYS A 239 32.04 5.38 -4.05
C LYS A 239 31.51 6.81 -4.22
N ARG A 240 30.22 7.04 -3.96
CA ARG A 240 29.55 8.36 -4.10
C ARG A 240 29.40 9.11 -2.77
N MET A 241 29.78 8.49 -1.65
CA MET A 241 29.77 9.06 -0.31
C MET A 241 31.09 8.83 0.46
N PRO A 242 32.29 8.90 -0.16
CA PRO A 242 33.54 8.54 0.51
C PRO A 242 33.86 9.44 1.73
N ASN A 243 33.27 10.64 1.79
CA ASN A 243 33.37 11.57 2.90
C ASN A 243 31.99 11.96 3.47
N GLY A 244 30.94 11.15 3.25
CA GLY A 244 29.57 11.41 3.72
C GLY A 244 28.82 12.57 3.04
N VAL A 245 29.50 13.38 2.22
CA VAL A 245 28.89 14.39 1.35
C VAL A 245 28.32 13.70 0.10
N LEU A 246 27.05 13.98 -0.21
CA LEU A 246 26.46 13.60 -1.49
C LEU A 246 26.87 14.62 -2.56
N GLU A 247 27.53 14.15 -3.61
CA GLU A 247 27.69 14.93 -4.83
C GLU A 247 26.34 15.20 -5.51
N ARG A 248 26.29 16.15 -6.44
CA ARG A 248 25.10 16.32 -7.30
C ARG A 248 24.95 15.11 -8.22
N ALA A 249 23.74 14.93 -8.77
CA ALA A 249 23.35 13.73 -9.52
C ALA A 249 24.46 13.23 -10.48
N ALA A 250 24.74 11.93 -10.40
CA ALA A 250 25.81 11.29 -11.17
C ALA A 250 25.64 11.55 -12.68
N PRO A 251 26.75 11.63 -13.45
CA PRO A 251 26.68 11.90 -14.89
C PRO A 251 25.96 10.79 -15.67
N ASP A 252 26.02 9.56 -15.17
CA ASP A 252 25.41 8.37 -15.75
C ASP A 252 24.45 7.70 -14.75
N ASP A 253 23.31 7.21 -15.26
CA ASP A 253 22.38 6.37 -14.49
C ASP A 253 22.92 4.94 -14.39
N LEU A 254 22.94 4.40 -13.16
CA LEU A 254 23.25 2.99 -12.88
C LEU A 254 22.13 2.00 -13.29
N ILE A 255 21.09 2.49 -13.96
CA ILE A 255 19.87 1.73 -14.30
C ILE A 255 19.84 1.56 -15.82
N ASP A 256 19.66 0.32 -16.30
CA ASP A 256 19.45 0.11 -17.72
C ASP A 256 18.19 0.83 -18.19
N LYS A 257 18.36 1.67 -19.21
CA LYS A 257 17.29 2.47 -19.84
C LYS A 257 16.50 1.65 -20.86
N LYS A 258 16.97 0.45 -21.22
CA LYS A 258 16.30 -0.53 -22.10
C LYS A 258 15.55 -1.61 -21.31
N TRP A 259 15.55 -1.54 -19.98
CA TRP A 259 14.96 -2.56 -19.12
C TRP A 259 13.44 -2.63 -19.24
N GLN A 260 12.91 -3.80 -19.59
CA GLN A 260 11.47 -4.06 -19.50
C GLN A 260 11.12 -4.54 -18.09
N ARG A 261 10.13 -3.92 -17.44
CA ARG A 261 9.62 -4.41 -16.15
C ARG A 261 9.05 -5.83 -16.31
N ARG A 262 9.75 -6.80 -15.73
CA ARG A 262 9.30 -8.20 -15.59
C ARG A 262 8.06 -8.31 -14.69
N ASP A 263 7.28 -9.34 -14.95
CA ASP A 263 6.16 -9.77 -14.12
C ASP A 263 6.67 -10.79 -13.09
N TYR A 264 6.36 -10.61 -11.80
CA TYR A 264 6.77 -11.51 -10.72
C TYR A 264 5.68 -12.50 -10.32
N LEU A 265 4.45 -12.37 -10.84
CA LEU A 265 3.36 -13.29 -10.57
C LEU A 265 3.47 -14.52 -11.47
N GLY A 266 3.34 -15.71 -10.88
CA GLY A 266 3.69 -16.99 -11.53
C GLY A 266 4.83 -17.70 -10.81
N VAL A 267 5.29 -18.81 -11.38
CA VAL A 267 6.52 -19.50 -10.96
C VAL A 267 7.69 -18.92 -11.75
N HIS A 268 8.79 -18.63 -11.07
CA HIS A 268 10.02 -18.11 -11.68
C HIS A 268 11.23 -18.81 -11.04
N PRO A 269 12.26 -19.18 -11.81
CA PRO A 269 13.49 -19.73 -11.24
C PRO A 269 14.21 -18.68 -10.39
N GLN A 270 14.86 -19.13 -9.32
CA GLN A 270 15.81 -18.31 -8.57
C GLN A 270 17.22 -18.41 -9.19
N LYS A 271 18.13 -17.55 -8.73
CA LYS A 271 19.57 -17.69 -9.03
C LYS A 271 20.23 -18.86 -8.30
N GLN A 272 19.57 -19.40 -7.28
CA GLN A 272 19.94 -20.63 -6.59
C GLN A 272 19.44 -21.84 -7.41
N GLU A 273 20.35 -22.73 -7.80
CA GLU A 273 20.02 -23.93 -8.58
C GLU A 273 18.99 -24.83 -7.86
N GLY A 274 18.05 -25.38 -8.62
CA GLY A 274 16.98 -26.22 -8.08
C GLY A 274 15.85 -25.48 -7.33
N MET A 275 15.92 -24.15 -7.22
CA MET A 275 14.93 -23.33 -6.53
C MET A 275 14.13 -22.41 -7.46
N SER A 276 12.90 -22.12 -7.05
CA SER A 276 11.96 -21.18 -7.65
C SER A 276 11.37 -20.25 -6.59
N TYR A 277 10.78 -19.14 -7.03
CA TYR A 277 9.81 -18.37 -6.25
C TYR A 277 8.45 -18.38 -6.93
N VAL A 278 7.38 -18.26 -6.15
CA VAL A 278 6.00 -18.21 -6.66
C VAL A 278 5.33 -16.93 -6.19
N GLY A 279 5.06 -16.02 -7.13
CA GLY A 279 4.33 -14.79 -6.87
C GLY A 279 2.83 -14.99 -6.95
N LEU A 280 2.12 -14.65 -5.88
CA LEU A 280 0.69 -14.85 -5.65
C LEU A 280 -0.06 -13.52 -5.63
N HIS A 281 -1.10 -13.41 -6.45
CA HIS A 281 -1.97 -12.23 -6.43
C HIS A 281 -2.86 -12.24 -5.20
N VAL A 282 -2.87 -11.15 -4.44
CA VAL A 282 -3.84 -10.97 -3.36
C VAL A 282 -4.85 -9.93 -3.83
N PRO A 283 -6.14 -10.29 -4.06
CA PRO A 283 -7.16 -9.37 -4.54
C PRO A 283 -7.23 -8.09 -3.71
N VAL A 284 -6.83 -6.98 -4.34
CA VAL A 284 -6.64 -5.65 -3.72
C VAL A 284 -5.88 -5.67 -2.38
N GLY A 285 -5.00 -6.65 -2.16
CA GLY A 285 -4.23 -6.82 -0.92
C GLY A 285 -5.02 -7.16 0.34
N ARG A 286 -6.28 -7.60 0.26
CA ARG A 286 -7.11 -7.94 1.45
C ARG A 286 -6.95 -9.41 1.84
N VAL A 287 -6.73 -9.67 3.12
CA VAL A 287 -6.70 -11.03 3.71
C VAL A 287 -7.45 -11.08 5.06
N GLN A 288 -8.00 -12.25 5.39
CA GLN A 288 -8.57 -12.58 6.71
C GLN A 288 -7.62 -13.46 7.54
N ALA A 289 -7.97 -13.79 8.79
CA ALA A 289 -7.13 -14.64 9.66
C ALA A 289 -6.78 -15.99 9.01
N ALA A 290 -7.80 -16.74 8.55
CA ALA A 290 -7.61 -18.03 7.88
C ALA A 290 -6.70 -17.95 6.64
N ASP A 291 -6.82 -16.86 5.86
CA ASP A 291 -5.95 -16.62 4.70
C ASP A 291 -4.48 -16.48 5.11
N MET A 292 -4.22 -15.77 6.20
CA MET A 292 -2.86 -15.56 6.72
C MET A 292 -2.27 -16.82 7.34
N PHE A 293 -3.08 -17.62 8.06
CA PHE A 293 -2.64 -18.92 8.59
C PHE A 293 -2.26 -19.89 7.48
N GLU A 294 -2.99 -19.90 6.36
CA GLU A 294 -2.67 -20.73 5.19
C GLU A 294 -1.49 -20.20 4.39
N LEU A 295 -1.37 -18.89 4.17
CA LEU A 295 -0.16 -18.29 3.57
C LEU A 295 1.11 -18.65 4.38
N ALA A 296 1.01 -18.61 5.72
CA ALA A 296 2.11 -19.00 6.59
C ALA A 296 2.47 -20.49 6.46
N ARG A 297 1.47 -21.38 6.41
CA ARG A 297 1.71 -22.81 6.18
C ARG A 297 2.34 -23.10 4.83
N LEU A 298 1.87 -22.45 3.75
CA LEU A 298 2.49 -22.62 2.43
C LEU A 298 3.97 -22.22 2.44
N ALA A 299 4.31 -21.14 3.15
CA ALA A 299 5.70 -20.74 3.32
C ALA A 299 6.52 -21.79 4.08
N ASP A 300 5.97 -22.38 5.15
CA ASP A 300 6.61 -23.45 5.93
C ASP A 300 6.79 -24.75 5.10
N GLU A 301 5.76 -25.15 4.35
CA GLU A 301 5.68 -26.46 3.71
C GLU A 301 6.37 -26.50 2.34
N TYR A 302 6.31 -25.42 1.56
CA TYR A 302 6.83 -25.37 0.20
C TYR A 302 8.12 -24.57 0.07
N GLY A 303 8.22 -23.46 0.80
CA GLY A 303 9.37 -22.55 0.80
C GLY A 303 10.32 -22.79 1.96
N SER A 304 10.50 -21.73 2.78
CA SER A 304 11.48 -21.66 3.87
C SER A 304 10.96 -20.94 5.13
N GLY A 305 9.63 -20.87 5.29
CA GLY A 305 8.97 -20.04 6.31
C GLY A 305 8.99 -18.53 5.99
N GLU A 306 9.47 -18.12 4.81
CA GLU A 306 9.51 -16.71 4.37
C GLU A 306 8.32 -16.35 3.47
N LEU A 307 7.77 -15.15 3.65
CA LEU A 307 6.81 -14.49 2.76
C LEU A 307 7.29 -13.08 2.45
N ARG A 308 7.05 -12.60 1.23
CA ARG A 308 7.43 -11.23 0.82
C ARG A 308 6.24 -10.45 0.28
N LEU A 309 6.02 -9.27 0.82
CA LEU A 309 4.98 -8.35 0.37
C LEU A 309 5.49 -7.48 -0.79
N THR A 310 4.60 -7.08 -1.70
CA THR A 310 4.92 -6.18 -2.82
C THR A 310 4.20 -4.84 -2.72
N VAL A 311 4.65 -3.84 -3.50
CA VAL A 311 4.01 -2.52 -3.53
C VAL A 311 2.70 -2.52 -4.33
N GLU A 312 2.49 -3.49 -5.22
CA GLU A 312 1.17 -3.75 -5.84
C GLU A 312 0.28 -4.64 -4.95
N GLN A 313 0.61 -4.74 -3.65
CA GLN A 313 -0.19 -5.40 -2.62
C GLN A 313 -0.31 -6.93 -2.75
N ASN A 314 0.56 -7.56 -3.54
CA ASN A 314 0.65 -9.01 -3.73
C ASN A 314 1.66 -9.64 -2.75
N ILE A 315 1.81 -10.97 -2.82
CA ILE A 315 2.72 -11.77 -1.99
C ILE A 315 3.64 -12.61 -2.88
N VAL A 316 4.84 -12.94 -2.42
CA VAL A 316 5.74 -13.94 -3.03
C VAL A 316 6.14 -14.97 -1.96
N ILE A 317 6.10 -16.25 -2.33
CA ILE A 317 6.71 -17.35 -1.58
C ILE A 317 8.06 -17.66 -2.24
N PRO A 318 9.20 -17.35 -1.62
CA PRO A 318 10.53 -17.65 -2.15
C PRO A 318 11.05 -19.01 -1.66
N ASN A 319 12.15 -19.45 -2.29
CA ASN A 319 12.95 -20.60 -1.88
C ASN A 319 12.16 -21.92 -1.95
N VAL A 320 11.23 -22.01 -2.91
CA VAL A 320 10.44 -23.20 -3.19
C VAL A 320 11.28 -24.11 -4.08
N LYS A 321 11.59 -25.33 -3.61
CA LYS A 321 12.27 -26.31 -4.47
C LYS A 321 11.44 -26.62 -5.72
N ASN A 322 12.11 -26.76 -6.87
CA ASN A 322 11.46 -27.07 -8.14
C ASN A 322 10.60 -28.36 -8.08
N GLU A 323 11.04 -29.38 -7.33
CA GLU A 323 10.30 -30.63 -7.08
C GLU A 323 8.94 -30.44 -6.37
N LYS A 324 8.75 -29.32 -5.66
CA LYS A 324 7.52 -29.00 -4.91
C LYS A 324 6.57 -28.05 -5.65
N VAL A 325 6.98 -27.49 -6.79
CA VAL A 325 6.21 -26.44 -7.49
C VAL A 325 4.85 -26.94 -7.96
N GLU A 326 4.76 -28.16 -8.51
CA GLU A 326 3.48 -28.71 -9.00
C GLU A 326 2.44 -28.84 -7.88
N ALA A 327 2.86 -29.38 -6.73
CA ALA A 327 2.03 -29.45 -5.53
C ALA A 327 1.64 -28.05 -5.01
N LEU A 328 2.54 -27.06 -5.04
CA LEU A 328 2.21 -25.67 -4.69
C LEU A 328 1.24 -25.01 -5.69
N LEU A 329 1.21 -25.42 -6.96
CA LEU A 329 0.23 -24.91 -7.92
C LEU A 329 -1.15 -25.56 -7.74
N ALA A 330 -1.19 -26.81 -7.26
CA ALA A 330 -2.40 -27.50 -6.83
C ALA A 330 -2.92 -27.05 -5.44
N GLU A 331 -2.27 -26.07 -4.78
CA GLU A 331 -2.36 -25.97 -3.32
C GLU A 331 -3.59 -25.22 -2.72
N PRO A 332 -4.21 -25.75 -1.65
CA PRO A 332 -5.60 -25.55 -1.29
C PRO A 332 -6.47 -24.29 -1.00
N LEU A 333 -6.30 -22.97 -0.97
CA LEU A 333 -5.44 -21.82 -1.27
C LEU A 333 -5.44 -21.11 -2.64
N LEU A 334 -4.45 -21.34 -3.50
CA LEU A 334 -4.06 -20.39 -4.57
C LEU A 334 -5.15 -20.01 -5.57
N GLN A 335 -6.27 -20.72 -5.68
CA GLN A 335 -7.36 -20.32 -6.60
C GLN A 335 -8.13 -19.08 -6.08
N LYS A 336 -7.98 -18.71 -4.80
CA LYS A 336 -8.28 -17.35 -4.29
C LYS A 336 -7.11 -16.37 -4.49
N PHE A 337 -5.87 -16.84 -4.36
CA PHE A 337 -4.64 -16.03 -4.45
C PHE A 337 -3.76 -16.41 -5.65
N SER A 338 -4.29 -16.22 -6.86
CA SER A 338 -3.76 -16.89 -8.06
C SER A 338 -2.34 -16.45 -8.44
N PRO A 339 -1.45 -17.38 -8.83
CA PRO A 339 -0.19 -17.05 -9.49
C PRO A 339 -0.42 -16.58 -10.95
N GLN A 340 -1.59 -16.91 -11.52
CA GLN A 340 -2.00 -16.54 -12.88
C GLN A 340 -3.41 -15.90 -12.87
N PRO A 341 -3.60 -14.73 -12.25
CA PRO A 341 -4.86 -14.00 -12.34
C PRO A 341 -4.99 -13.33 -13.72
N SER A 342 -6.07 -12.58 -13.94
CA SER A 342 -6.19 -11.74 -15.13
C SER A 342 -5.06 -10.70 -15.23
N LEU A 343 -4.72 -10.27 -16.45
CA LEU A 343 -3.72 -9.22 -16.66
C LEU A 343 -4.14 -7.83 -16.15
N LEU A 344 -5.42 -7.60 -15.88
CA LEU A 344 -5.86 -6.42 -15.14
C LEU A 344 -5.64 -6.58 -13.64
N LEU A 345 -5.98 -7.75 -13.09
CA LEU A 345 -5.79 -8.07 -11.68
C LEU A 345 -4.30 -8.08 -11.28
N LYS A 346 -3.39 -8.56 -12.14
CA LYS A 346 -1.93 -8.48 -11.93
C LYS A 346 -1.44 -7.06 -11.62
N GLY A 347 -2.08 -6.04 -12.20
CA GLY A 347 -1.74 -4.62 -12.03
C GLY A 347 -2.71 -3.83 -11.15
N LEU A 348 -3.67 -4.49 -10.46
CA LEU A 348 -4.72 -3.82 -9.71
C LEU A 348 -4.28 -3.46 -8.28
N VAL A 349 -4.29 -2.18 -7.97
CA VAL A 349 -3.96 -1.62 -6.64
C VAL A 349 -5.14 -0.84 -6.11
N ALA A 350 -5.50 -1.00 -4.84
CA ALA A 350 -6.54 -0.21 -4.19
C ALA A 350 -6.20 0.16 -2.74
N CYS A 351 -6.42 1.43 -2.41
CA CYS A 351 -6.28 1.94 -1.05
C CYS A 351 -7.37 1.36 -0.11
N THR A 352 -7.34 1.77 1.17
CA THR A 352 -8.29 1.30 2.20
C THR A 352 -9.77 1.63 1.94
N GLY A 353 -10.08 2.70 1.19
CA GLY A 353 -11.46 3.12 0.92
C GLY A 353 -12.23 3.63 2.16
N ASN A 354 -13.49 4.05 1.96
CA ASN A 354 -14.38 4.49 3.04
C ASN A 354 -14.82 3.35 3.99
N GLN A 355 -14.52 2.09 3.68
CA GLN A 355 -14.68 0.94 4.60
C GLN A 355 -14.01 1.18 5.96
N PHE A 356 -12.82 1.80 5.99
CA PHE A 356 -12.11 2.11 7.24
C PHE A 356 -11.39 3.48 7.27
N CYS A 357 -11.33 4.24 6.16
CA CYS A 357 -10.58 5.49 6.10
C CYS A 357 -11.48 6.72 6.26
N GLY A 358 -11.37 7.43 7.39
CA GLY A 358 -12.15 8.65 7.67
C GLY A 358 -12.00 9.77 6.63
N GLN A 359 -10.91 9.79 5.86
CA GLN A 359 -10.63 10.75 4.80
C GLN A 359 -11.10 10.30 3.41
N ALA A 360 -11.52 9.04 3.24
CA ALA A 360 -12.00 8.56 1.96
C ALA A 360 -13.41 9.08 1.66
N ILE A 361 -13.61 9.43 0.39
CA ILE A 361 -14.84 9.92 -0.20
C ILE A 361 -15.68 8.74 -0.71
N ILE A 362 -15.03 7.74 -1.32
CA ILE A 362 -15.67 6.54 -1.89
C ILE A 362 -15.14 5.22 -1.32
N GLU A 363 -15.89 4.13 -1.54
CA GLU A 363 -15.38 2.75 -1.43
C GLU A 363 -14.38 2.49 -2.56
N THR A 364 -13.29 1.76 -2.29
CA THR A 364 -12.29 1.42 -3.32
C THR A 364 -11.93 -0.04 -3.46
N LYS A 365 -12.05 -0.90 -2.45
CA LYS A 365 -11.55 -2.29 -2.53
C LYS A 365 -12.52 -3.21 -3.25
N GLN A 366 -13.79 -3.22 -2.85
CA GLN A 366 -14.83 -3.98 -3.54
C GLN A 366 -15.18 -3.30 -4.87
N ARG A 367 -15.23 -1.97 -4.91
CA ARG A 367 -15.45 -1.18 -6.13
C ARG A 367 -14.39 -1.45 -7.21
N ALA A 368 -13.10 -1.51 -6.85
CA ALA A 368 -12.02 -1.82 -7.79
C ALA A 368 -12.16 -3.23 -8.38
N LEU A 369 -12.48 -4.24 -7.57
CA LEU A 369 -12.70 -5.61 -8.05
C LEU A 369 -13.96 -5.69 -8.94
N LEU A 370 -15.06 -5.05 -8.55
CA LEU A 370 -16.31 -5.03 -9.31
C LEU A 370 -16.12 -4.35 -10.67
N VAL A 371 -15.59 -3.12 -10.71
CA VAL A 371 -15.38 -2.38 -11.96
C VAL A 371 -14.35 -3.08 -12.84
N THR A 372 -13.30 -3.67 -12.26
CA THR A 372 -12.39 -4.55 -13.01
C THR A 372 -13.16 -5.69 -13.65
N SER A 373 -13.92 -6.49 -12.88
CA SER A 373 -14.73 -7.60 -13.40
C SER A 373 -15.75 -7.18 -14.47
N GLN A 374 -16.36 -6.00 -14.34
CA GLN A 374 -17.29 -5.46 -15.34
C GLN A 374 -16.58 -5.04 -16.64
N VAL A 375 -15.41 -4.41 -16.55
CA VAL A 375 -14.53 -4.20 -17.73
C VAL A 375 -14.19 -5.56 -18.34
N GLU A 376 -13.80 -6.52 -17.51
CA GLU A 376 -13.35 -7.85 -17.93
C GLU A 376 -14.38 -8.65 -18.73
N LYS A 377 -15.67 -8.47 -18.46
CA LYS A 377 -16.73 -9.14 -19.23
C LYS A 377 -16.90 -8.61 -20.64
N LEU A 378 -16.60 -7.32 -20.87
CA LEU A 378 -16.95 -6.69 -22.13
C LEU A 378 -15.94 -7.04 -23.25
N VAL A 379 -14.66 -7.34 -22.92
CA VAL A 379 -13.53 -7.11 -23.86
C VAL A 379 -12.20 -7.90 -23.56
N SER A 380 -11.09 -7.77 -24.34
CA SER A 380 -9.79 -8.53 -24.27
C SER A 380 -8.41 -7.78 -24.55
N VAL A 381 -7.57 -7.42 -23.54
CA VAL A 381 -6.17 -6.86 -23.62
C VAL A 381 -5.08 -7.88 -24.02
N PRO A 382 -3.98 -7.40 -24.64
CA PRO A 382 -2.76 -8.16 -24.90
C PRO A 382 -1.77 -8.22 -23.71
N ARG A 383 -1.73 -7.18 -22.85
CA ARG A 383 -0.72 -7.04 -21.78
C ARG A 383 -1.32 -6.69 -20.42
N ALA A 384 -0.49 -6.76 -19.37
CA ALA A 384 -0.81 -6.16 -18.07
C ALA A 384 -1.01 -4.65 -18.22
N VAL A 385 -2.10 -4.14 -17.67
CA VAL A 385 -2.42 -2.70 -17.59
C VAL A 385 -2.66 -2.36 -16.14
N ARG A 386 -1.86 -1.45 -15.60
CA ARG A 386 -1.79 -1.15 -14.16
C ARG A 386 -2.92 -0.20 -13.79
N MET A 387 -3.94 -0.71 -13.11
CA MET A 387 -5.11 0.05 -12.68
C MET A 387 -5.01 0.35 -11.18
N HIS A 388 -5.15 1.62 -10.78
CA HIS A 388 -4.93 2.01 -9.38
C HIS A 388 -6.08 2.86 -8.83
N TRP A 389 -6.53 2.56 -7.60
CA TRP A 389 -7.67 3.20 -6.95
C TRP A 389 -7.27 3.90 -5.64
N THR A 390 -7.62 5.19 -5.52
CA THR A 390 -7.51 5.96 -4.27
C THR A 390 -8.84 6.62 -3.92
N GLY A 391 -9.30 6.48 -2.68
CA GLY A 391 -10.62 6.97 -2.26
C GLY A 391 -10.66 8.48 -1.99
N CYS A 392 -9.54 9.19 -2.10
CA CYS A 392 -9.42 10.63 -1.88
C CYS A 392 -8.10 11.20 -2.49
N PRO A 393 -7.95 12.53 -2.60
CA PRO A 393 -6.77 13.20 -3.16
C PRO A 393 -5.41 12.89 -2.51
N ASN A 394 -5.38 12.33 -1.30
CA ASN A 394 -4.14 11.88 -0.63
C ASN A 394 -3.38 10.77 -1.40
N SER A 395 -3.97 10.21 -2.46
CA SER A 395 -3.35 9.27 -3.41
C SER A 395 -2.55 8.13 -2.80
N CYS A 396 -3.07 7.52 -1.73
CA CYS A 396 -2.45 6.35 -1.09
C CYS A 396 -2.39 5.13 -2.02
N GLY A 397 -3.25 5.08 -3.04
CA GLY A 397 -3.21 4.13 -4.16
C GLY A 397 -2.36 4.58 -5.35
N GLN A 398 -1.70 5.74 -5.29
CA GLN A 398 -0.70 6.20 -6.27
C GLN A 398 -1.22 6.33 -7.71
N VAL A 399 -2.42 6.89 -7.91
CA VAL A 399 -3.07 6.93 -9.25
C VAL A 399 -2.26 7.64 -10.33
N GLN A 400 -1.32 8.50 -9.94
CA GLN A 400 -0.42 9.21 -10.85
C GLN A 400 0.65 8.30 -11.47
N VAL A 401 1.00 7.14 -10.89
CA VAL A 401 1.97 6.22 -11.53
C VAL A 401 1.29 5.18 -12.44
N ALA A 402 -0.04 5.09 -12.38
CA ALA A 402 -0.83 4.04 -13.03
C ALA A 402 -0.94 4.22 -14.55
N ASP A 403 -1.18 3.12 -15.26
CA ASP A 403 -1.56 3.19 -16.68
C ASP A 403 -2.96 3.84 -16.80
N ILE A 404 -3.88 3.44 -15.92
CA ILE A 404 -5.20 4.07 -15.67
C ILE A 404 -5.41 4.20 -14.15
N GLY A 405 -5.72 5.40 -13.66
CA GLY A 405 -5.90 5.71 -12.24
C GLY A 405 -7.29 6.24 -11.91
N PHE A 406 -7.77 5.99 -10.69
CA PHE A 406 -9.12 6.33 -10.23
C PHE A 406 -9.07 7.06 -8.88
N MET A 407 -9.35 8.36 -8.89
CA MET A 407 -9.37 9.20 -7.68
C MET A 407 -10.80 9.52 -7.26
N GLY A 408 -11.20 9.00 -6.10
CA GLY A 408 -12.53 9.17 -5.54
C GLY A 408 -12.97 10.61 -5.35
N CYS A 409 -14.15 10.92 -5.86
CA CYS A 409 -14.87 12.19 -5.71
C CYS A 409 -16.38 11.91 -5.55
N LEU A 410 -17.18 12.97 -5.44
CA LEU A 410 -18.64 12.88 -5.54
C LEU A 410 -19.09 13.63 -6.79
N THR A 411 -20.15 13.15 -7.42
CA THR A 411 -20.81 13.83 -8.55
C THR A 411 -22.33 13.78 -8.37
N LYS A 412 -23.06 14.36 -9.33
CA LYS A 412 -24.50 14.12 -9.48
C LYS A 412 -24.76 13.21 -10.68
N ASP A 413 -25.67 12.26 -10.52
CA ASP A 413 -26.21 11.47 -11.62
C ASP A 413 -27.22 12.28 -12.47
N SER A 414 -27.77 11.66 -13.52
CA SER A 414 -28.76 12.26 -14.42
C SER A 414 -30.08 12.63 -13.74
N THR A 415 -30.36 12.12 -12.54
CA THR A 415 -31.52 12.51 -11.70
C THR A 415 -31.20 13.66 -10.73
N GLY A 416 -29.93 14.10 -10.68
CA GLY A 416 -29.44 15.15 -9.79
C GLY A 416 -29.05 14.65 -8.38
N LYS A 417 -29.16 13.35 -8.13
CA LYS A 417 -28.81 12.69 -6.86
C LYS A 417 -27.29 12.55 -6.74
N ILE A 418 -26.77 12.71 -5.52
CA ILE A 418 -25.32 12.59 -5.25
C ILE A 418 -24.91 11.12 -5.26
N VAL A 419 -23.86 10.79 -6.02
CA VAL A 419 -23.31 9.42 -6.16
C VAL A 419 -21.78 9.40 -6.01
N GLU A 420 -21.23 8.22 -5.68
CA GLU A 420 -19.79 7.98 -5.69
C GLU A 420 -19.24 8.08 -7.12
N ALA A 421 -18.12 8.78 -7.30
CA ALA A 421 -17.50 9.01 -8.60
C ALA A 421 -15.98 8.89 -8.55
N ALA A 422 -15.35 8.82 -9.72
CA ALA A 422 -13.90 8.91 -9.87
C ALA A 422 -13.49 9.96 -10.92
N ASP A 423 -12.47 10.74 -10.58
CA ASP A 423 -11.59 11.38 -11.56
C ASP A 423 -10.67 10.31 -12.13
N ILE A 424 -10.74 10.07 -13.44
CA ILE A 424 -9.90 9.13 -14.18
C ILE A 424 -8.60 9.82 -14.57
N PHE A 425 -7.47 9.17 -14.31
CA PHE A 425 -6.11 9.56 -14.70
C PHE A 425 -5.55 8.57 -15.73
N VAL A 426 -4.74 9.02 -16.68
CA VAL A 426 -4.14 8.15 -17.73
C VAL A 426 -2.71 8.57 -18.04
N GLY A 427 -1.83 7.60 -18.33
CA GLY A 427 -0.49 7.85 -18.88
C GLY A 427 0.64 7.95 -17.87
N GLY A 428 0.48 7.39 -16.66
CA GLY A 428 1.57 7.23 -15.71
C GLY A 428 2.48 6.06 -16.11
N ARG A 429 3.79 6.21 -15.92
CA ARG A 429 4.81 5.20 -16.27
C ARG A 429 5.78 4.98 -15.11
N VAL A 430 6.38 3.79 -15.05
CA VAL A 430 7.30 3.36 -13.99
C VAL A 430 8.49 2.59 -14.59
N GLY A 431 9.59 2.52 -13.86
CA GLY A 431 10.90 2.14 -14.40
C GLY A 431 11.70 3.36 -14.81
N SER A 432 12.72 3.17 -15.64
CA SER A 432 13.67 4.23 -16.06
C SER A 432 12.98 5.39 -16.79
N ASP A 433 11.99 5.10 -17.64
CA ASP A 433 11.10 6.09 -18.27
C ASP A 433 9.85 6.35 -17.40
N SER A 434 10.05 6.88 -16.20
CA SER A 434 8.95 7.21 -15.28
C SER A 434 8.20 8.48 -15.69
N HIS A 435 6.88 8.52 -15.48
CA HIS A 435 6.04 9.66 -15.83
C HIS A 435 4.79 9.71 -14.95
N LEU A 436 4.24 10.91 -14.69
CA LEU A 436 3.02 11.08 -13.90
C LEU A 436 1.79 11.28 -14.79
N ALA A 437 0.74 10.49 -14.53
CA ALA A 437 -0.53 10.51 -15.24
C ALA A 437 -1.23 11.88 -15.12
N GLY A 438 -1.76 12.37 -16.24
CA GLY A 438 -2.67 13.51 -16.26
C GLY A 438 -4.12 13.08 -15.98
N ALA A 439 -4.95 14.03 -15.53
CA ALA A 439 -6.40 13.80 -15.45
C ALA A 439 -6.99 13.70 -16.87
N TYR A 440 -7.77 12.66 -17.12
CA TYR A 440 -8.35 12.31 -18.43
C TYR A 440 -9.85 12.66 -18.52
N LYS A 441 -10.64 12.26 -17.52
CA LYS A 441 -12.07 12.62 -17.40
C LYS A 441 -12.40 12.76 -15.92
N LYS A 442 -13.09 13.84 -15.52
CA LYS A 442 -13.47 14.11 -14.13
C LYS A 442 -14.88 13.64 -13.79
N SER A 443 -15.13 13.45 -12.50
CA SER A 443 -16.48 13.29 -11.91
C SER A 443 -17.34 12.20 -12.56
N VAL A 444 -16.72 11.09 -12.99
CA VAL A 444 -17.41 9.96 -13.64
C VAL A 444 -18.12 9.12 -12.59
N PRO A 445 -19.45 8.93 -12.63
CA PRO A 445 -20.16 8.02 -11.72
C PRO A 445 -19.53 6.63 -11.72
N CYS A 446 -19.39 6.01 -10.55
CA CYS A 446 -18.73 4.71 -10.42
C CYS A 446 -19.42 3.60 -11.22
N ASP A 447 -20.71 3.78 -11.50
CA ASP A 447 -21.61 2.97 -12.32
C ASP A 447 -21.23 3.00 -13.81
N GLU A 448 -20.78 4.17 -14.31
CA GLU A 448 -20.39 4.41 -15.70
C GLU A 448 -18.93 4.01 -15.99
N LEU A 449 -18.14 3.70 -14.96
CA LEU A 449 -16.71 3.43 -15.14
C LEU A 449 -16.45 2.20 -16.01
N ALA A 450 -17.24 1.14 -15.94
CA ALA A 450 -16.97 -0.08 -16.72
C ALA A 450 -16.91 0.16 -18.25
N PRO A 451 -17.93 0.76 -18.91
CA PRO A 451 -17.83 1.10 -20.33
C PRO A 451 -16.75 2.15 -20.61
N ILE A 452 -16.55 3.17 -19.75
CA ILE A 452 -15.54 4.22 -20.01
C ILE A 452 -14.10 3.69 -19.86
N VAL A 453 -13.84 2.82 -18.89
CA VAL A 453 -12.52 2.21 -18.67
C VAL A 453 -12.23 1.19 -19.74
N ALA A 454 -13.24 0.40 -20.15
CA ALA A 454 -13.18 -0.31 -21.42
C ALA A 454 -12.77 0.69 -22.52
N ASP A 455 -13.54 1.77 -22.74
CA ASP A 455 -13.30 2.79 -23.76
C ASP A 455 -12.01 3.65 -23.62
N ILE A 456 -11.03 3.23 -22.80
CA ILE A 456 -9.65 3.76 -22.76
C ILE A 456 -8.63 2.82 -23.48
N LEU A 457 -9.02 1.62 -23.96
CA LEU A 457 -8.05 0.51 -24.09
C LEU A 457 -7.44 0.11 -25.48
N VAL A 458 -7.99 0.28 -26.70
CA VAL A 458 -7.11 0.17 -27.93
C VAL A 458 -6.28 1.41 -28.04
N GLU A 459 -6.98 2.54 -27.94
CA GLU A 459 -6.50 3.89 -28.25
C GLU A 459 -5.20 4.20 -27.52
N ARG A 460 -4.92 3.47 -26.43
CA ARG A 460 -3.74 3.61 -25.59
C ARG A 460 -3.07 2.27 -25.20
N PHE A 461 -3.73 1.12 -25.36
CA PHE A 461 -3.27 -0.18 -24.82
C PHE A 461 -3.52 -1.42 -25.71
N GLY A 462 -3.93 -1.27 -26.98
CA GLY A 462 -3.92 -2.33 -28.01
C GLY A 462 -4.89 -3.51 -27.83
N ALA A 463 -6.08 -3.26 -27.29
CA ALA A 463 -7.02 -4.29 -26.81
C ALA A 463 -8.20 -4.60 -27.79
N VAL A 464 -8.90 -5.74 -27.66
CA VAL A 464 -9.93 -6.28 -28.60
C VAL A 464 -11.32 -6.43 -27.91
N ARG A 465 -12.47 -6.40 -28.61
CA ARG A 465 -13.78 -6.55 -27.90
C ARG A 465 -14.08 -8.04 -27.74
N ARG A 466 -14.86 -8.38 -26.72
CA ARG A 466 -15.62 -9.62 -26.75
C ARG A 466 -16.87 -9.26 -27.52
N GLU A 467 -17.15 -10.06 -28.54
CA GLU A 467 -18.49 -10.13 -29.08
C GLU A 467 -19.41 -10.55 -27.92
N ARG A 468 -20.63 -10.01 -27.90
CA ARG A 468 -21.68 -10.66 -27.12
C ARG A 468 -22.07 -11.90 -27.91
N GLU A 469 -22.15 -13.03 -27.24
CA GLU A 469 -23.16 -14.01 -27.62
C GLU A 469 -24.50 -13.27 -27.46
N GLU A 470 -25.21 -13.10 -28.57
CA GLU A 470 -26.59 -12.59 -28.52
C GLU A 470 -27.43 -13.75 -27.99
N ASP A 471 -27.99 -13.58 -26.79
CA ASP A 471 -28.89 -14.59 -26.21
C ASP A 471 -30.06 -14.81 -27.19
N GLU A 472 -30.21 -16.03 -27.72
CA GLU A 472 -31.36 -16.41 -28.54
C GLU A 472 -32.65 -16.35 -27.69
N GLU A 473 -33.75 -15.86 -28.29
CA GLU A 473 -34.91 -15.22 -27.64
C GLU A 473 -35.62 -15.97 -26.50
#